data_AF-A0A7K2Z635-F1
#
_entry.id   AF-A0A7K2Z635-F1
#
_cell.length_a   1.000
_cell.length_b   1.000
_cell.length_c   1.000
_cell.angle_alpha   90.00
_cell.angle_beta   90.00
_cell.angle_gamma   90.00
#
_symmetry.space_group_name_H-M   'P 1'
#
loop_
_entity.id
_entity.type
_entity.pdbx_description
1 polymer ?
#
loop_
_entity_poly.entity_id
_entity_poly.type
_entity_poly.pdbx_seq_one_letter_code
_entity_poly.pdbx_strand_id
1 'polypeptide(L)' 'AGGGALAKEMIRVNHYGADATRGAVLSSLAALGAALGDAGRRVDFEAARSAVTETSPDL' A
#
# COMPACT_ATOMS: atom_id res chain seq x y z
N ALA A 1 -13.21 7.55 -2.25
CA ALA A 1 -12.12 7.97 -1.34
C ALA A 1 -10.98 8.53 -2.19
N GLY A 2 -10.57 9.78 -1.99
CA GLY A 2 -9.55 10.45 -2.82
C GLY A 2 -9.90 11.88 -3.27
N GLY A 3 -11.09 12.36 -2.95
CA GLY A 3 -11.48 13.76 -3.16
C GLY A 3 -11.83 14.42 -1.81
N GLY A 4 -11.77 15.75 -1.78
CA GLY A 4 -12.07 16.54 -0.58
C GLY A 4 -10.85 17.26 -0.01
N ALA A 5 -11.03 17.89 1.14
CA ALA A 5 -10.04 18.81 1.73
C ALA A 5 -8.65 18.19 1.95
N LEU A 6 -8.58 16.87 2.20
CA LEU A 6 -7.34 16.14 2.46
C LEU A 6 -6.67 15.54 1.22
N ALA A 7 -7.21 15.77 0.02
CA ALA A 7 -6.67 15.16 -1.20
C ALA A 7 -5.19 15.52 -1.47
N LYS A 8 -4.77 16.72 -1.05
CA LYS A 8 -3.37 17.17 -1.20
C LYS A 8 -2.40 16.52 -0.22
N GLU A 9 -2.91 15.91 0.84
CA GLU A 9 -2.12 15.33 1.93
C GLU A 9 -2.05 13.79 1.83
N MET A 10 -2.77 13.19 0.87
CA MET A 10 -2.85 11.75 0.68
C MET A 10 -1.90 11.24 -0.39
N ILE A 11 -1.21 10.14 -0.08
CA ILE A 11 -0.59 9.26 -1.06
C ILE A 11 -1.61 8.18 -1.42
N ARG A 12 -1.97 8.09 -2.70
CA ARG A 12 -2.90 7.07 -3.21
C ARG A 12 -2.17 6.13 -4.15
N VAL A 13 -2.23 4.85 -3.84
CA VAL A 13 -1.72 3.78 -4.70
C VAL A 13 -2.91 2.89 -5.03
N ASN A 14 -3.32 2.92 -6.30
CA ASN A 14 -4.42 2.09 -6.78
C ASN A 14 -3.88 1.08 -7.78
N HIS A 15 -4.39 -0.15 -7.72
CA HIS A 15 -4.07 -1.22 -8.65
C HIS A 15 -5.33 -1.58 -9.43
N TYR A 16 -5.24 -1.68 -10.75
CA TYR A 16 -6.36 -1.99 -11.64
C TYR A 16 -5.91 -2.89 -12.79
N GLY A 17 -6.82 -3.72 -13.29
CA GLY A 17 -6.57 -4.59 -14.44
C GLY A 17 -5.72 -5.82 -14.11
N ALA A 18 -5.31 -6.55 -15.14
CA ALA A 18 -4.61 -7.84 -15.00
C ALA A 18 -3.25 -7.74 -14.29
N ASP A 19 -2.62 -6.57 -14.33
CA ASP A 19 -1.31 -6.33 -13.71
C ASP A 19 -1.41 -6.02 -12.20
N ALA A 20 -2.62 -5.90 -11.66
CA ALA A 20 -2.91 -5.77 -10.23
C ALA A 20 -2.69 -7.08 -9.46
N THR A 21 -1.57 -7.75 -9.72
CA THR A 21 -1.22 -9.02 -9.10
C THR A 21 -0.88 -8.85 -7.62
N ARG A 22 -1.00 -9.93 -6.84
CA ARG A 22 -0.53 -9.94 -5.45
C ARG A 22 0.92 -9.53 -5.31
N GLY A 23 1.78 -9.94 -6.23
CA GLY A 23 3.19 -9.53 -6.28
C GLY A 23 3.37 -8.02 -6.45
N ALA A 24 2.56 -7.40 -7.32
CA ALA A 24 2.59 -5.95 -7.53
C ALA A 24 2.10 -5.18 -6.29
N VAL A 25 1.06 -5.66 -5.62
CA VAL A 25 0.55 -5.06 -4.37
C VAL A 25 1.61 -5.14 -3.26
N LEU A 26 2.18 -6.33 -3.03
CA LEU A 26 3.20 -6.53 -1.99
C LEU A 26 4.47 -5.72 -2.27
N SER A 27 4.91 -5.65 -3.52
CA SER A 27 6.09 -4.86 -3.90
C SER A 27 5.84 -3.37 -3.72
N SER A 28 4.65 -2.89 -4.08
CA SER A 28 4.25 -1.49 -3.87
C SER A 28 4.22 -1.14 -2.38
N LEU A 29 3.69 -2.05 -1.54
CA LEU A 29 3.63 -1.87 -0.09
C LEU A 29 5.03 -1.82 0.53
N ALA A 30 5.95 -2.69 0.08
CA ALA A 30 7.33 -2.68 0.55
C ALA A 30 8.05 -1.38 0.17
N ALA A 31 7.89 -0.94 -1.07
CA ALA A 31 8.49 0.31 -1.54
C ALA A 31 7.94 1.54 -0.79
N LEU A 32 6.62 1.60 -0.57
CA LEU A 32 6.01 2.69 0.20
C LEU A 32 6.48 2.66 1.66
N GLY A 33 6.55 1.48 2.28
CA GLY A 33 7.04 1.32 3.64
C GLY A 33 8.48 1.79 3.81
N ALA A 34 9.36 1.44 2.86
CA ALA A 34 10.74 1.93 2.83
C ALA A 34 10.79 3.46 2.72
N ALA A 35 10.06 4.06 1.78
CA ALA A 35 10.05 5.51 1.59
C ALA A 35 9.51 6.27 2.82
N LEU A 36 8.49 5.74 3.49
CA LEU A 36 7.98 6.29 4.75
C LEU A 36 9.00 6.16 5.89
N GLY A 37 9.70 5.03 5.96
CA GLY A 37 10.79 4.80 6.91
C GLY A 37 11.95 5.78 6.72
N ASP A 38 12.38 6.00 5.48
CA ASP A 38 13.41 6.98 5.12
C ASP A 38 12.97 8.42 5.48
N ALA A 39 11.68 8.71 5.44
CA ALA A 39 11.08 9.97 5.91
C ALA A 39 10.91 10.05 7.45
N GLY A 40 11.44 9.07 8.19
CA GLY A 40 11.39 9.04 9.66
C GLY A 40 10.03 8.66 10.24
N ARG A 41 9.14 8.03 9.46
CA ARG A 41 7.86 7.52 9.96
C ARG A 41 8.02 6.11 10.48
N ARG A 42 7.33 5.80 11.59
CA ARG A 42 7.19 4.41 12.05
C ARG A 42 6.28 3.66 11.08
N VAL A 43 6.78 2.54 10.56
CA VAL A 43 6.05 1.67 9.65
C VAL A 43 5.98 0.27 10.26
N ASP A 44 4.79 -0.32 10.30
CA ASP A 44 4.60 -1.73 10.62
C ASP A 44 4.37 -2.50 9.31
N PHE A 45 5.46 -2.90 8.68
CA PHE A 45 5.42 -3.58 7.39
C PHE A 45 4.78 -4.98 7.49
N GLU A 46 5.00 -5.68 8.59
CA GLU A 46 4.52 -7.04 8.76
C GLU A 46 3.00 -7.08 8.99
N ALA A 47 2.47 -6.13 9.78
CA ALA A 47 1.02 -5.97 9.91
C ALA A 47 0.37 -5.62 8.56
N ALA A 48 0.99 -4.74 7.79
CA ALA A 48 0.48 -4.37 6.47
C ALA A 48 0.51 -5.56 5.49
N ARG A 49 1.56 -6.38 5.52
CA ARG A 49 1.68 -7.61 4.70
C ARG A 49 0.62 -8.66 5.08
N SER A 50 0.37 -8.82 6.38
CA SER A 50 -0.67 -9.73 6.89
C SER A 50 -2.06 -9.28 6.43
N ALA A 51 -2.37 -7.99 6.57
CA ALA A 51 -3.65 -7.43 6.15
C ALA A 51 -3.95 -7.63 4.65
N VAL A 52 -2.94 -7.50 3.78
CA VAL A 52 -3.09 -7.81 2.34
C VAL A 52 -3.44 -9.29 2.14
N THR A 53 -2.83 -10.20 2.88
CA THR A 53 -3.06 -11.65 2.73
C THR A 53 -4.43 -12.06 3.26
N GLU A 54 -4.87 -11.51 4.39
CA GLU A 54 -6.17 -11.82 5.00
C GLU A 54 -7.37 -11.33 4.16
N THR A 55 -7.23 -10.17 3.52
CA THR A 55 -8.32 -9.54 2.75
C THR A 55 -8.33 -9.92 1.28
N SER A 56 -7.31 -10.66 0.83
CA SER A 56 -7.16 -11.11 -0.56
C SER A 56 -6.65 -12.55 -0.60
N PRO A 57 -7.42 -13.52 -0.06
CA PRO A 57 -6.98 -14.91 0.05
C PRO A 57 -6.80 -15.60 -1.33
N ASP A 58 -7.49 -15.10 -2.36
CA ASP A 58 -7.53 -15.70 -3.71
C ASP A 58 -6.81 -14.88 -4.80
N LEU A 59 -6.09 -13.82 -4.41
CA LEU A 59 -5.17 -13.06 -5.29
C LEU A 59 -3.74 -13.63 -5.25
#